data_AF-A0A442BAU2-F1
#
_entry.id   AF-A0A442BAU2-F1
#
_cell.length_a   1.000
_cell.length_b   1.000
_cell.length_c   1.000
_cell.angle_alpha   90.00
_cell.angle_beta   90.00
_cell.angle_gamma   90.00
#
_symmetry.space_group_name_H-M   'P 1'
#
loop_
_entity.id
_entity.type
_entity.pdbx_description
1 polymer ?
#
loop_
_entity_poly.entity_id
_entity_poly.type
_entity_poly.pdbx_seq_one_letter_code
_entity_poly.pdbx_strand_id
1 'polypeptide(L)' 'MSSGPNSASDIGVHAAAQWLANGSADRTKPAVPQLRKQFGLTAAQAIEAIRQRNLILAGVQ' A
#
# COMPACT_ATOMS: atom_id res chain seq x y z
N MET A 1 -16.38 11.95 21.70
CA MET A 1 -15.32 11.13 22.30
C MET A 1 -14.56 10.46 21.17
N SER A 2 -13.25 10.68 21.14
CA SER A 2 -12.19 9.92 20.45
C SER A 2 -12.31 9.71 18.94
N SER A 3 -11.73 10.66 18.20
CA SER A 3 -11.09 10.40 16.91
C SER A 3 -10.01 9.32 17.08
N GLY A 4 -10.14 8.18 16.41
CA GLY A 4 -9.13 7.12 16.29
C GLY A 4 -9.78 5.86 15.69
N PRO A 5 -9.27 5.29 14.56
CA PRO A 5 -7.86 4.95 14.34
C PRO A 5 -7.38 5.28 12.90
N ASN A 6 -6.85 6.47 12.64
CA ASN A 6 -6.25 6.73 11.32
C ASN A 6 -4.91 6.00 11.15
N SER A 7 -4.15 5.80 12.23
CA SER A 7 -2.80 5.22 12.19
C SER A 7 -2.73 3.76 11.69
N ALA A 8 -3.75 2.92 11.94
CA ALA A 8 -3.73 1.53 11.50
C ALA A 8 -3.85 1.40 9.96
N SER A 9 -4.62 2.29 9.35
CA SER A 9 -4.81 2.35 7.90
C SER A 9 -3.54 2.84 7.20
N ASP A 10 -2.89 3.87 7.76
CA ASP A 10 -1.61 4.39 7.26
C ASP A 10 -0.49 3.35 7.33
N ILE A 11 -0.42 2.55 8.41
CA ILE A 11 0.56 1.47 8.56
C ILE A 11 0.36 0.40 7.47
N GLY A 12 -0.89 0.00 7.20
CA GLY A 12 -1.20 -1.01 6.19
C GLY A 12 -0.84 -0.55 4.76
N VAL A 13 -1.09 0.72 4.45
CA VAL A 13 -0.74 1.34 3.17
C VAL A 13 0.77 1.44 3.00
N HIS A 14 1.50 1.87 4.04
CA HIS A 14 2.95 1.98 3.99
C HIS A 14 3.64 0.61 3.85
N ALA A 15 3.18 -0.39 4.60
CA ALA A 15 3.69 -1.76 4.49
C ALA A 15 3.44 -2.34 3.08
N ALA A 16 2.26 -2.11 2.51
CA ALA A 16 1.95 -2.48 1.13
C ALA A 16 2.84 -1.77 0.10
N ALA A 17 3.10 -0.47 0.29
CA ALA A 17 3.98 0.30 -0.59
C ALA A 17 5.41 -0.23 -0.60
N GLN A 18 5.96 -0.52 0.59
CA GLN A 18 7.29 -1.13 0.73
C GLN A 18 7.33 -2.53 0.10
N TRP A 19 6.30 -3.36 0.33
CA TRP A 19 6.20 -4.68 -0.28
C TRP A 19 6.17 -4.63 -1.82
N LEU A 20 5.46 -3.66 -2.40
CA LEU A 20 5.49 -3.40 -3.84
C LEU A 20 6.87 -2.91 -4.32
N ALA A 21 7.55 -2.07 -3.55
CA ALA A 21 8.85 -1.50 -3.90
C ALA A 21 9.96 -2.56 -3.88
N ASN A 22 9.89 -3.50 -2.94
CA ASN A 22 10.81 -4.64 -2.82
C ASN A 22 10.62 -5.70 -3.92
N GLY A 23 9.62 -5.53 -4.81
CA GLY A 23 9.36 -6.47 -5.89
C GLY A 23 8.67 -7.76 -5.46
N SER A 24 8.09 -7.80 -4.25
CA SER A 24 7.43 -8.98 -3.71
C SER A 24 6.07 -9.29 -4.37
N ALA A 25 5.52 -8.34 -5.13
CA ALA A 25 4.28 -8.52 -5.86
C ALA A 25 4.45 -9.31 -7.15
N ASP A 26 3.46 -10.14 -7.45
CA ASP A 26 3.39 -10.86 -8.71
C ASP A 26 3.09 -9.87 -9.84
N ARG A 27 4.10 -9.63 -10.70
CA ARG A 27 4.01 -8.69 -11.82
C ARG A 27 3.08 -9.16 -12.94
N THR A 28 2.69 -10.43 -12.94
CA THR A 28 1.73 -10.98 -13.92
C THR A 28 0.28 -10.67 -13.52
N LYS A 29 0.05 -10.21 -12.29
CA LYS A 29 -1.28 -9.93 -11.75
C LYS A 29 -1.46 -8.44 -11.46
N PRO A 30 -2.70 -7.93 -11.52
CA PRO A 30 -2.96 -6.54 -11.15
C PRO A 30 -2.61 -6.29 -9.68
N ALA A 31 -2.00 -5.14 -9.38
CA ALA A 31 -1.53 -4.81 -8.04
C ALA A 31 -2.67 -4.63 -7.02
N VAL A 32 -3.76 -3.95 -7.42
CA VAL A 32 -4.88 -3.65 -6.51
C VAL A 32 -5.52 -4.92 -5.92
N PRO A 33 -5.95 -5.93 -6.70
CA PRO A 33 -6.45 -7.18 -6.15
C PRO A 33 -5.47 -7.91 -5.24
N GLN A 34 -4.17 -7.86 -5.53
CA GLN A 34 -3.14 -8.47 -4.68
C GLN A 34 -3.04 -7.75 -3.33
N LEU A 35 -2.98 -6.42 -3.35
CA LEU A 35 -2.93 -5.59 -2.15
C LEU A 35 -4.15 -5.79 -1.25
N ARG A 36 -5.34 -5.87 -1.86
CA ARG A 36 -6.58 -6.15 -1.13
C ARG A 36 -6.56 -7.52 -0.48
N LYS A 37 -6.02 -8.54 -1.16
CA LYS A 37 -5.93 -9.92 -0.63
C LYS A 37 -4.86 -10.09 0.45
N GLN A 38 -3.70 -9.47 0.26
CA GLN A 38 -2.55 -9.63 1.16
C GLN A 38 -2.65 -8.77 2.42
N PHE A 39 -3.14 -7.53 2.28
CA PHE A 39 -3.11 -6.53 3.35
C PHE A 39 -4.51 -6.12 3.82
N GLY A 40 -5.57 -6.71 3.27
CA GLY A 40 -6.95 -6.37 3.64
C GLY A 40 -7.38 -4.95 3.23
N LEU A 41 -6.64 -4.31 2.31
CA LEU A 41 -6.86 -2.92 1.95
C LEU A 41 -8.17 -2.71 1.17
N THR A 42 -8.72 -1.51 1.27
CA THR A 42 -9.72 -1.00 0.33
C THR A 42 -9.08 -0.64 -1.01
N ALA A 43 -9.90 -0.42 -2.04
CA ALA A 43 -9.39 0.02 -3.34
C ALA A 43 -8.66 1.37 -3.25
N ALA A 44 -9.18 2.32 -2.47
CA ALA A 44 -8.55 3.61 -2.25
C ALA A 44 -7.17 3.49 -1.56
N GLN A 45 -7.08 2.67 -0.51
CA GLN A 45 -5.82 2.38 0.17
C GLN A 45 -4.80 1.67 -0.72
N ALA A 46 -5.26 0.76 -1.59
CA ALA A 46 -4.39 0.10 -2.56
C ALA A 46 -3.81 1.08 -3.59
N ILE A 47 -4.61 2.04 -4.06
CA ILE A 47 -4.14 3.11 -4.95
C ILE A 47 -3.11 3.99 -4.23
N GLU A 48 -3.36 4.35 -2.97
CA GLU A 48 -2.41 5.13 -2.17
C GLU A 48 -1.09 4.36 -1.96
N ALA A 49 -1.13 3.05 -1.71
CA ALA A 49 0.08 2.24 -1.58
C ALA A 49 0.89 2.20 -2.89
N ILE A 50 0.22 2.15 -4.05
CA ILE A 50 0.87 2.23 -5.36
C ILE A 50 1.51 3.61 -5.56
N ARG A 51 0.83 4.70 -5.16
CA ARG A 51 1.37 6.06 -5.20
C ARG A 51 2.63 6.17 -4.34
N GLN A 52 2.56 5.71 -3.09
CA GLN A 52 3.69 5.72 -2.15
C GLN A 52 4.86 4.88 -2.65
N ARG A 53 4.60 3.70 -3.23
CA ARG A 53 5.64 2.88 -3.87
C ARG A 53 6.39 3.68 -4.95
N ASN A 54 5.68 4.42 -5.80
CA ASN A 54 6.33 5.23 -6.83
C ASN A 54 7.19 6.35 -6.23
N LEU A 55 6.78 6.96 -5.11
CA LEU A 55 7.60 7.94 -4.37
C LEU A 55 8.87 7.30 -3.78
N ILE A 56 8.74 6.11 -3.18
CA ILE A 56 9.87 5.32 -2.66
C ILE A 56 10.88 5.03 -3.79
N LEU A 57 10.40 4.61 -4.97
CA LEU A 57 11.26 4.32 -6.12
C LEU A 57 11.89 5.59 -6.72
N ALA A 58 11.22 6.73 -6.62
CA ALA A 58 11.76 8.02 -7.05
C ALA A 58 12.79 8.59 -6.05
N GLY A 59 12.92 8.01 -4.85
CA GLY A 59 13.78 8.53 -3.79
C GLY A 59 13.25 9.81 -3.14
N VAL A 60 11.95 10.10 -3.29
CA VAL A 60 11.29 11.25 -2.67
C VAL A 60 10.66 10.78 -1.36
N GLN A 61 11.30 11.10 -0.23
CA GLN A 61 10.78 10.86 1.13
C GLN A 61 10.15 12.11 1.71
#